data_AF-A0A913ZAP3-F1
#
_entry.id   AF-A0A913ZAP3-F1
#
_cell.length_a   1.000
_cell.length_b   1.000
_cell.length_c   1.000
_cell.angle_alpha   90.00
_cell.angle_beta   90.00
_cell.angle_gamma   90.00
#
_symmetry.space_group_name_H-M   'P 1'
#
loop_
_entity.id
_entity.type
_entity.pdbx_description
1 polymer ?
#
loop_
_entity_poly.entity_id
_entity_poly.type
_entity_poly.pdbx_seq_one_letter_code
_entity_poly.pdbx_strand_id
1 'polypeptide(L)'
;MLCMLSMLWGMYFRHTEAQVTPHILKWRPSVQDLGPDVDKNDSTVANFLQREATSNRDFSLSVIATDLVAEQETELREFIFKRLSRGTVYGGSGNVNTVDISNDVLSCYYYLLRQQTIPESDLDPDDPPSTFYTSIEYVICFLMGTSAALELFRPELDAYSEGLLAVLDSEAKELTKIQSYLARWYQQAAEYVCRCTDRFQEDLSLLIHTALLDDKLNFLGGDEEVVSDVMKFVQVCSLSDLLQHMSDSDSNSQGTTSSEPTLIDLDASASVSHQSDGKTVSNSLRLVQLVFDGDTQQFQNAESSPFCEEWTRLLLTSNRENPANLRQIIEDCKLRTIQDLNTLKRLVRQAESDHYALYRAFAFLRDCGNGGVLLRHIWKDENTITSQDTQSVLHVLEEFISSNGTLARA
;
A
#
# COMPACT_ATOMS: atom_id res chain seq x y z
N MET A 1 8.07 14.20 14.15
CA MET A 1 7.43 13.96 15.46
C MET A 1 6.86 12.55 15.49
N LEU A 2 7.06 11.86 16.59
CA LEU A 2 6.95 10.43 16.85
C LEU A 2 6.29 10.26 18.21
N CYS A 3 5.28 9.42 18.28
CA CYS A 3 4.71 8.99 19.55
C CYS A 3 4.28 7.53 19.42
N MET A 4 4.69 6.71 20.38
CA MET A 4 4.37 5.31 20.49
C MET A 4 3.65 5.09 21.81
N LEU A 5 2.43 4.56 21.78
CA LEU A 5 1.62 4.32 22.96
C LEU A 5 1.52 2.80 23.24
N SER A 6 1.89 2.35 24.45
CA SER A 6 1.61 1.05 25.05
C SER A 6 0.25 1.10 25.76
N MET A 7 -0.58 0.08 25.60
CA MET A 7 -1.71 -0.14 26.51
C MET A 7 -1.31 -1.10 27.65
N LEU A 8 -1.62 -0.72 28.89
CA LEU A 8 -1.49 -1.58 30.07
C LEU A 8 -2.84 -1.61 30.79
N TRP A 9 -3.41 -2.82 30.92
CA TRP A 9 -4.62 -3.07 31.70
C TRP A 9 -4.22 -3.37 33.16
N GLY A 10 -4.73 -2.58 34.10
CA GLY A 10 -4.47 -2.77 35.51
C GLY A 10 -5.77 -2.71 36.31
N MET A 11 -6.28 -3.88 36.72
CA MET A 11 -7.26 -3.94 37.81
C MET A 11 -6.60 -4.49 39.08
N TYR A 12 -6.49 -3.60 40.06
CA TYR A 12 -6.16 -3.92 41.44
C TYR A 12 -7.35 -4.66 42.10
N PHE A 13 -7.12 -5.83 42.68
CA PHE A 13 -7.91 -6.32 43.82
C PHE A 13 -7.01 -6.57 45.03
N ARG A 14 -7.53 -6.16 46.19
CA ARG A 14 -6.82 -5.92 47.45
C ARG A 14 -6.40 -7.22 48.15
N HIS A 15 -5.18 -7.25 48.66
CA HIS A 15 -4.89 -7.85 49.95
C HIS A 15 -4.36 -6.76 50.90
N THR A 16 -4.98 -6.70 52.07
CA THR A 16 -4.68 -5.81 53.20
C THR A 16 -3.47 -6.30 53.99
N GLU A 17 -2.49 -5.44 54.27
CA GLU A 17 -1.91 -5.27 55.63
C GLU A 17 -1.03 -4.01 55.77
N ALA A 18 -1.29 -3.30 56.88
CA ALA A 18 -0.61 -2.25 57.65
C ALA A 18 0.57 -1.37 57.13
N GLN A 19 0.36 -0.05 57.29
CA GLN A 19 1.28 1.05 57.68
C GLN A 19 2.43 1.41 56.71
N VAL A 20 2.49 2.59 56.07
CA VAL A 20 2.74 3.96 56.60
C VAL A 20 2.50 5.00 55.46
N THR A 21 1.91 6.14 55.78
CA THR A 21 1.52 7.31 54.91
C THR A 21 2.71 8.16 54.41
N PRO A 22 2.60 8.99 53.30
CA PRO A 22 1.59 10.07 53.15
C PRO A 22 0.96 10.40 51.77
N HIS A 23 -0.31 10.87 51.85
CA HIS A 23 -1.13 11.77 50.98
C HIS A 23 -1.21 11.49 49.46
N ILE A 24 -2.29 10.97 48.83
CA ILE A 24 -3.76 11.20 48.80
C ILE A 24 -4.21 12.47 48.05
N LEU A 25 -4.84 12.25 46.87
CA LEU A 25 -6.19 12.77 46.57
C LEU A 25 -7.05 11.62 46.02
N LYS A 26 -8.20 11.42 46.68
CA LYS A 26 -9.15 10.32 46.50
C LYS A 26 -10.47 10.94 46.09
N TRP A 27 -11.09 10.46 45.02
CA TRP A 27 -12.47 10.83 44.68
C TRP A 27 -13.39 9.61 44.77
N ARG A 28 -14.55 9.80 45.40
CA ARG A 28 -15.64 8.84 45.58
C ARG A 28 -16.88 9.47 44.93
N PRO A 29 -17.64 8.76 44.10
CA PRO A 29 -19.06 9.05 43.94
C PRO A 29 -19.92 8.13 44.79
N SER A 30 -21.01 8.72 45.26
CA SER A 30 -22.03 8.17 46.14
C SER A 30 -22.86 7.09 45.44
N VAL A 31 -23.25 6.08 46.22
CA VAL A 31 -24.33 5.16 45.89
C VAL A 31 -25.64 5.97 45.84
N GLN A 32 -26.35 5.90 44.73
CA GLN A 32 -27.79 6.09 44.69
C GLN A 32 -28.43 4.89 43.99
N ASP A 33 -29.47 4.44 44.67
CA ASP A 33 -30.26 3.22 44.58
C ASP A 33 -31.30 3.35 43.46
N LEU A 34 -31.36 2.41 42.51
CA LEU A 34 -32.56 2.12 41.71
C LEU A 34 -32.53 0.63 41.28
N GLY A 35 -33.63 -0.06 41.62
CA GLY A 35 -33.83 -1.51 41.50
C GLY A 35 -34.11 -2.04 40.09
N PRO A 36 -34.64 -3.28 39.98
CA PRO A 36 -34.49 -4.14 38.81
C PRO A 36 -35.66 -4.04 37.83
N ASP A 37 -35.40 -4.16 36.51
CA ASP A 37 -36.42 -4.56 35.53
C ASP A 37 -35.81 -5.26 34.30
N VAL A 38 -35.94 -6.60 34.31
CA VAL A 38 -36.49 -7.53 33.30
C VAL A 38 -36.41 -7.22 31.79
N ASP A 39 -35.80 -8.19 31.08
CA ASP A 39 -35.97 -8.69 29.69
C ASP A 39 -36.02 -7.76 28.47
N LYS A 40 -35.11 -7.99 27.50
CA LYS A 40 -35.42 -8.74 26.25
C LYS A 40 -34.23 -8.91 25.32
N ASN A 41 -34.26 -10.08 24.68
CA ASN A 41 -33.36 -10.65 23.68
C ASN A 41 -33.18 -9.73 22.46
N ASP A 42 -31.95 -9.32 22.13
CA ASP A 42 -31.59 -8.84 20.78
C ASP A 42 -30.07 -9.04 20.51
N SER A 43 -29.74 -10.24 20.03
CA SER A 43 -28.40 -10.70 19.70
C SER A 43 -27.98 -10.29 18.28
N THR A 44 -27.81 -9.00 18.04
CA THR A 44 -27.20 -8.52 16.79
C THR A 44 -25.69 -8.42 16.96
N VAL A 45 -24.92 -8.83 15.95
CA VAL A 45 -23.45 -8.63 15.89
C VAL A 45 -23.07 -7.17 16.13
N ALA A 46 -23.95 -6.23 15.74
CA ALA A 46 -23.82 -4.81 16.06
C ALA A 46 -23.89 -4.53 17.57
N ASN A 47 -24.79 -5.17 18.33
CA ASN A 47 -24.82 -5.06 19.79
C ASN A 47 -23.63 -5.76 20.46
N PHE A 48 -23.03 -6.79 19.82
CA PHE A 48 -21.78 -7.40 20.29
C PHE A 48 -20.59 -6.45 20.08
N LEU A 49 -20.40 -5.92 18.87
CA LEU A 49 -19.36 -4.93 18.55
C LEU A 49 -19.53 -3.63 19.34
N GLN A 50 -20.78 -3.24 19.60
CA GLN A 50 -21.11 -2.05 20.39
C GLN A 50 -21.04 -2.34 21.89
N ARG A 51 -21.28 -3.58 22.37
CA ARG A 51 -20.91 -4.02 23.73
C ARG A 51 -19.42 -4.07 23.92
N GLU A 52 -18.66 -4.53 22.93
CA GLU A 52 -17.19 -4.53 22.95
C GLU A 52 -16.65 -3.09 22.96
N ALA A 53 -17.25 -2.19 22.18
CA ALA A 53 -16.94 -0.76 22.22
C ALA A 53 -17.40 -0.04 23.51
N THR A 54 -18.48 -0.51 24.17
CA THR A 54 -19.04 0.13 25.39
C THR A 54 -18.56 -0.50 26.70
N SER A 55 -18.06 -1.75 26.69
CA SER A 55 -17.33 -2.36 27.80
C SER A 55 -15.91 -1.79 27.94
N ASN A 56 -15.42 -1.12 26.90
CA ASN A 56 -14.08 -0.55 26.83
C ASN A 56 -13.96 0.84 27.48
N ARG A 57 -14.52 1.03 28.68
CA ARG A 57 -14.39 2.30 29.42
C ARG A 57 -13.02 2.49 30.11
N ASP A 58 -12.17 1.46 30.15
CA ASP A 58 -10.89 1.48 30.85
C ASP A 58 -9.69 1.12 29.94
N PHE A 59 -9.51 1.83 28.82
CA PHE A 59 -8.29 1.70 27.99
C PHE A 59 -7.36 2.88 28.24
N SER A 60 -6.22 2.60 28.85
CA SER A 60 -5.19 3.59 29.15
C SER A 60 -4.09 3.52 28.09
N LEU A 61 -3.88 4.63 27.39
CA LEU A 61 -2.77 4.80 26.45
C LEU A 61 -1.55 5.35 27.21
N SER A 62 -0.60 4.48 27.57
CA SER A 62 0.69 4.86 28.15
C SER A 62 1.71 5.13 27.04
N VAL A 63 2.62 6.10 27.18
CA VAL A 63 3.64 6.36 26.14
C VAL A 63 4.86 5.49 26.37
N ILE A 64 5.33 4.82 25.32
CA ILE A 64 6.60 4.09 25.27
C ILE A 64 7.72 5.04 24.84
N ALA A 65 7.51 5.76 23.75
CA ALA A 65 8.51 6.63 23.16
C ALA A 65 7.82 7.82 22.49
N THR A 66 8.36 9.02 22.68
CA THR A 66 7.85 10.21 22.01
C THR A 66 8.96 11.24 21.83
N ASP A 67 8.90 12.02 20.75
CA ASP A 67 9.69 13.24 20.56
C ASP A 67 8.85 14.52 20.73
N LEU A 68 7.56 14.37 21.04
CA LEU A 68 6.63 15.46 21.33
C LEU A 68 6.86 15.99 22.75
N VAL A 69 6.56 17.28 22.94
CA VAL A 69 6.39 17.83 24.29
C VAL A 69 5.11 17.31 24.93
N ALA A 70 5.06 17.27 26.26
CA ALA A 70 3.97 16.65 27.01
C ALA A 70 2.56 17.19 26.66
N GLU A 71 2.45 18.48 26.31
CA GLU A 71 1.18 19.10 25.88
C GLU A 71 0.71 18.51 24.55
N GLN A 72 1.58 18.50 23.55
CA GLN A 72 1.31 17.95 22.21
C GLN A 72 1.03 16.44 22.24
N GLU A 73 1.77 15.72 23.07
CA GLU A 73 1.56 14.30 23.32
C GLU A 73 0.16 14.03 23.89
N THR A 74 -0.30 14.88 24.80
CA THR A 74 -1.64 14.75 25.41
C THR A 74 -2.74 14.99 24.39
N GLU A 75 -2.60 16.00 23.54
CA GLU A 75 -3.52 16.29 22.42
C GLU A 75 -3.58 15.12 21.42
N LEU A 76 -2.42 14.60 21.01
CA LEU A 76 -2.34 13.44 20.12
C LEU A 76 -2.99 12.20 20.75
N ARG A 77 -2.75 11.95 22.05
CA ARG A 77 -3.37 10.82 22.76
C ARG A 77 -4.88 10.94 22.77
N GLU A 78 -5.43 12.12 23.02
CA GLU A 78 -6.87 12.35 22.99
C GLU A 78 -7.44 12.11 21.58
N PHE A 79 -6.73 12.59 20.55
CA PHE A 79 -7.09 12.34 19.16
C PHE A 79 -7.16 10.84 18.82
N ILE A 80 -6.12 10.08 19.16
CA ILE A 80 -6.06 8.63 18.92
C ILE A 80 -7.12 7.90 19.75
N PHE A 81 -7.32 8.29 21.02
CA PHE A 81 -8.35 7.72 21.87
C PHE A 81 -9.75 7.87 21.28
N LYS A 82 -10.08 9.05 20.73
CA LYS A 82 -11.35 9.29 20.03
C LYS A 82 -11.51 8.40 18.79
N ARG A 83 -10.42 8.05 18.11
CA ARG A 83 -10.46 7.16 16.93
C ARG A 83 -10.60 5.70 17.32
N LEU A 84 -9.88 5.26 18.35
CA LEU A 84 -9.96 3.89 18.88
C LEU A 84 -11.34 3.60 19.47
N SER A 85 -11.88 4.53 20.29
CA SER A 85 -13.22 4.38 20.88
C SER A 85 -14.36 4.33 19.87
N ARG A 86 -14.14 4.87 18.66
CA ARG A 86 -15.08 4.79 17.54
C ARG A 86 -14.90 3.54 16.67
N GLY A 87 -13.92 2.69 16.97
CA GLY A 87 -13.58 1.51 16.16
C GLY A 87 -13.00 1.86 14.78
N THR A 88 -12.42 3.06 14.62
CA THR A 88 -11.90 3.55 13.32
C THR A 88 -10.42 3.27 13.09
N VAL A 89 -9.82 2.42 13.92
CA VAL A 89 -8.43 1.97 13.79
C VAL A 89 -8.45 0.46 13.67
N TYR A 90 -8.00 -0.04 12.52
CA TYR A 90 -7.95 -1.47 12.22
C TYR A 90 -6.49 -1.92 12.16
N GLY A 91 -6.22 -3.15 12.62
CA GLY A 91 -4.91 -3.77 12.43
C GLY A 91 -4.69 -4.15 10.98
N GLY A 92 -3.44 -4.06 10.50
CA GLY A 92 -3.05 -4.47 9.15
C GLY A 92 -3.11 -3.36 8.09
N SER A 93 -3.56 -2.14 8.41
CA SER A 93 -3.33 -0.97 7.56
C SER A 93 -3.37 0.32 8.34
N GLY A 94 -2.41 1.20 8.06
CA GLY A 94 -2.31 2.51 8.70
C GLY A 94 -3.36 3.47 8.15
N ASN A 95 -3.62 4.57 8.85
CA ASN A 95 -4.53 5.60 8.39
C ASN A 95 -3.85 6.96 8.53
N VAL A 96 -4.14 7.88 7.61
CA VAL A 96 -3.65 9.24 7.69
C VAL A 96 -4.82 10.19 7.90
N ASN A 97 -4.69 11.08 8.88
CA ASN A 97 -5.68 12.10 9.15
C ASN A 97 -5.01 13.40 9.58
N THR A 98 -5.70 14.52 9.38
CA THR A 98 -5.27 15.79 9.93
C THR A 98 -5.57 15.85 11.42
N VAL A 99 -4.61 16.35 12.20
CA VAL A 99 -4.73 16.59 13.63
C VAL A 99 -4.25 18.01 13.93
N ASP A 100 -4.98 18.70 14.80
CA ASP A 100 -4.60 20.01 15.29
C ASP A 100 -3.80 19.83 16.57
N ILE A 101 -2.51 20.19 16.55
CA ILE A 101 -1.60 20.08 17.69
C ILE A 101 -0.96 21.44 17.92
N SER A 102 -1.14 22.02 19.11
CA SER A 102 -0.56 23.32 19.49
C SER A 102 -0.82 24.47 18.48
N ASN A 103 -2.01 24.47 17.87
CA ASN A 103 -2.46 25.39 16.79
C ASN A 103 -1.86 25.15 15.40
N ASP A 104 -1.02 24.13 15.23
CA ASP A 104 -0.56 23.70 13.92
C ASP A 104 -1.44 22.55 13.39
N VAL A 105 -1.83 22.64 12.12
CA VAL A 105 -2.52 21.54 11.44
C VAL A 105 -1.46 20.60 10.87
N LEU A 106 -1.39 19.39 11.42
CA LEU A 106 -0.44 18.36 11.02
C LEU A 106 -1.15 17.19 10.35
N SER A 107 -0.43 16.50 9.47
CA SER A 107 -0.82 15.18 8.97
C SER A 107 -0.29 14.12 9.93
N CYS A 108 -1.18 13.26 10.42
CA CYS A 108 -0.88 12.17 11.35
C CYS A 108 -1.17 10.84 10.66
N TYR A 109 -0.12 10.08 10.39
CA TYR A 109 -0.24 8.66 10.14
C TYR A 109 -0.35 7.93 11.48
N TYR A 110 -1.24 6.94 11.58
CA TYR A 110 -1.32 6.04 12.72
C TYR A 110 -1.58 4.58 12.31
N TYR A 111 -0.91 3.64 12.96
CA TYR A 111 -0.98 2.20 12.69
C TYR A 111 -1.18 1.41 13.99
N LEU A 112 -2.10 0.45 13.99
CA LEU A 112 -2.34 -0.48 15.10
C LEU A 112 -1.57 -1.77 14.87
N LEU A 113 -0.53 -1.98 15.66
CA LEU A 113 0.30 -3.17 15.64
C LEU A 113 -0.15 -4.14 16.74
N ARG A 114 -0.34 -5.41 16.38
CA ARG A 114 -0.74 -6.48 17.30
C ARG A 114 0.39 -7.49 17.45
N GLN A 115 0.91 -7.62 18.66
CA GLN A 115 1.87 -8.66 19.01
C GLN A 115 1.11 -9.97 19.23
N GLN A 116 1.36 -10.99 18.41
CA GLN A 116 0.79 -12.32 18.61
C GLN A 116 1.32 -12.92 19.92
N THR A 117 0.46 -13.47 20.78
CA THR A 117 0.91 -14.25 21.95
C THR A 117 0.89 -15.75 21.71
N ILE A 118 1.96 -16.39 22.20
CA ILE A 118 2.13 -17.74 22.75
C ILE A 118 1.02 -18.77 22.41
N PRO A 119 1.35 -19.90 21.75
CA PRO A 119 0.37 -20.94 21.42
C PRO A 119 -0.32 -21.49 22.68
N GLU A 120 -1.63 -21.76 22.55
CA GLU A 120 -2.54 -22.26 23.61
C GLU A 120 -2.02 -23.48 24.41
N SER A 121 -1.00 -24.17 23.91
CA SER A 121 -0.38 -25.35 24.51
C SER A 121 0.41 -25.10 25.80
N ASP A 122 0.70 -23.85 26.16
CA ASP A 122 1.40 -23.48 27.41
C ASP A 122 0.45 -22.88 28.48
N LEU A 123 -0.87 -22.91 28.26
CA LEU A 123 -1.86 -22.40 29.21
C LEU A 123 -2.16 -23.44 30.30
N ASP A 124 -1.90 -23.08 31.56
CA ASP A 124 -2.23 -23.91 32.72
C ASP A 124 -3.77 -23.96 32.86
N PRO A 125 -4.40 -25.15 32.84
CA PRO A 125 -5.87 -25.28 32.81
C PRO A 125 -6.58 -24.79 34.08
N ASP A 126 -5.84 -24.43 35.13
CA ASP A 126 -6.36 -23.90 36.39
C ASP A 126 -6.48 -22.35 36.42
N ASP A 127 -6.01 -21.64 35.39
CA ASP A 127 -6.15 -20.18 35.33
C ASP A 127 -7.58 -19.76 34.89
N PRO A 128 -8.19 -18.76 35.55
CA PRO A 128 -9.58 -18.38 35.30
C PRO A 128 -9.78 -17.83 33.88
N PRO A 129 -11.00 -17.97 33.31
CA PRO A 129 -11.37 -17.48 31.97
C PRO A 129 -11.38 -15.95 31.81
N SER A 130 -10.75 -15.20 32.72
CA SER A 130 -10.59 -13.75 32.67
C SER A 130 -9.29 -13.30 31.98
N THR A 131 -8.42 -14.23 31.56
CA THR A 131 -7.12 -13.94 30.96
C THR A 131 -7.13 -13.94 29.42
N PHE A 132 -8.30 -13.88 28.78
CA PHE A 132 -8.45 -13.93 27.31
C PHE A 132 -8.03 -12.65 26.54
N TYR A 133 -7.17 -11.80 27.09
CA TYR A 133 -6.55 -10.72 26.31
C TYR A 133 -5.20 -11.20 25.77
N THR A 134 -5.24 -11.97 24.68
CA THR A 134 -4.10 -12.69 24.07
C THR A 134 -3.38 -11.87 23.00
N SER A 135 -3.26 -10.55 23.15
CA SER A 135 -2.34 -9.76 22.32
C SER A 135 -2.01 -8.42 22.98
N ILE A 136 -0.72 -8.05 22.95
CA ILE A 136 -0.31 -6.68 23.31
C ILE A 136 -0.48 -5.83 22.07
N GLU A 137 -1.27 -4.76 22.18
CA GLU A 137 -1.51 -3.81 21.10
C GLU A 137 -0.66 -2.55 21.28
N TYR A 138 -0.06 -2.09 20.19
CA TYR A 138 0.74 -0.87 20.12
C TYR A 138 0.16 0.05 19.05
N VAL A 139 0.13 1.36 19.33
CA VAL A 139 -0.20 2.36 18.30
C VAL A 139 1.05 3.18 18.00
N ILE A 140 1.38 3.22 16.70
CA ILE A 140 2.51 3.97 16.16
C ILE A 140 1.95 5.20 15.46
N CYS A 141 2.45 6.39 15.77
CA CYS A 141 2.04 7.63 15.13
C CYS A 141 3.25 8.37 14.53
N PHE A 142 3.14 8.76 13.24
CA PHE A 142 4.09 9.66 12.57
C PHE A 142 3.39 10.96 12.22
N LEU A 143 4.00 12.08 12.62
CA LEU A 143 3.48 13.42 12.39
C LEU A 143 4.37 14.20 11.44
N MET A 144 3.75 14.85 10.46
CA MET A 144 4.42 15.77 9.55
C MET A 144 3.53 16.94 9.15
N GLY A 145 4.12 18.04 8.67
CA GLY A 145 3.36 19.16 8.11
C GLY A 145 2.46 18.70 6.95
N THR A 146 1.30 19.35 6.78
CA THR A 146 0.30 18.99 5.76
C THR A 146 0.82 19.02 4.32
N SER A 147 1.93 19.70 4.06
CA SER A 147 2.59 19.74 2.75
C SER A 147 3.30 18.43 2.35
N ALA A 148 3.52 17.49 3.27
CA ALA A 148 4.37 16.32 3.03
C ALA A 148 3.64 15.08 2.49
N ALA A 149 2.32 15.16 2.29
CA ALA A 149 1.49 14.13 1.67
C ALA A 149 1.77 12.68 2.17
N LEU A 150 1.69 12.45 3.49
CA LEU A 150 1.91 11.13 4.10
C LEU A 150 1.09 10.00 3.47
N GLU A 151 -0.10 10.32 2.93
CA GLU A 151 -0.95 9.37 2.20
C GLU A 151 -0.23 8.71 1.02
N LEU A 152 0.67 9.43 0.34
CA LEU A 152 1.43 8.89 -0.80
C LEU A 152 2.41 7.78 -0.39
N PHE A 153 2.81 7.75 0.89
CA PHE A 153 3.79 6.80 1.44
C PHE A 153 3.16 5.79 2.38
N ARG A 154 1.83 5.71 2.43
CA ARG A 154 1.12 4.82 3.34
C ARG A 154 1.57 3.35 3.24
N PRO A 155 1.74 2.75 2.05
CA PRO A 155 2.23 1.37 1.94
C PRO A 155 3.61 1.18 2.59
N GLU A 156 4.53 2.13 2.38
CA GLU A 156 5.86 2.08 2.98
C GLU A 156 5.85 2.32 4.49
N LEU A 157 4.96 3.19 4.97
CA LEU A 157 4.77 3.42 6.40
C LEU A 157 4.15 2.20 7.09
N ASP A 158 3.24 1.49 6.42
CA ASP A 158 2.64 0.24 6.91
C ASP A 158 3.73 -0.83 7.05
N ALA A 159 4.51 -1.08 5.99
CA ALA A 159 5.62 -2.03 6.02
C ALA A 159 6.68 -1.66 7.07
N TYR A 160 6.99 -0.37 7.21
CA TYR A 160 7.93 0.13 8.22
C TYR A 160 7.41 -0.09 9.65
N SER A 161 6.12 0.12 9.87
CA SER A 161 5.46 -0.08 11.16
C SER A 161 5.40 -1.55 11.55
N GLU A 162 5.19 -2.45 10.58
CA GLU A 162 5.24 -3.90 10.80
C GLU A 162 6.64 -4.38 11.16
N GLY A 163 7.69 -3.83 10.53
CA GLY A 163 9.08 -4.14 10.85
C GLY A 163 9.47 -3.86 12.32
N LEU A 164 8.74 -2.97 13.00
CA LEU A 164 8.94 -2.68 14.41
C LEU A 164 8.61 -3.87 15.32
N LEU A 165 7.77 -4.80 14.86
CA LEU A 165 7.38 -5.97 15.64
C LEU A 165 8.60 -6.81 16.04
N ALA A 166 9.56 -7.00 15.14
CA ALA A 166 10.79 -7.73 15.41
C ALA A 166 11.64 -7.07 16.52
N VAL A 167 11.57 -5.75 16.64
CA VAL A 167 12.27 -4.98 17.69
C VAL A 167 11.54 -5.11 19.03
N LEU A 168 10.20 -5.14 19.00
CA LEU A 168 9.33 -5.29 20.18
C LEU A 168 9.30 -6.72 20.73
N ASP A 169 9.48 -7.72 19.87
CA ASP A 169 9.57 -9.14 20.23
C ASP A 169 10.93 -9.51 20.84
N SER A 170 11.92 -8.63 20.72
CA SER A 170 13.25 -8.86 21.30
C SER A 170 13.16 -8.92 22.83
N GLU A 171 13.74 -9.97 23.43
CA GLU A 171 13.76 -10.23 24.88
C GLU A 171 14.29 -9.05 25.71
N ALA A 172 15.14 -8.20 25.12
CA ALA A 172 15.75 -7.07 25.81
C ALA A 172 14.90 -5.79 25.80
N LYS A 173 13.80 -5.71 25.02
CA LYS A 173 12.92 -4.52 24.81
C LYS A 173 13.60 -3.19 25.12
N GLU A 174 14.71 -2.90 24.43
CA GLU A 174 15.50 -1.71 24.71
C GLU A 174 14.83 -0.47 24.10
N LEU A 175 14.34 0.42 24.96
CA LEU A 175 13.73 1.71 24.58
C LEU A 175 14.62 2.51 23.60
N THR A 176 15.93 2.45 23.77
CA THR A 176 16.91 3.10 22.88
C THR A 176 16.90 2.55 21.47
N LYS A 177 16.74 1.23 21.31
CA LYS A 177 16.61 0.57 19.98
C LYS A 177 15.30 0.96 19.31
N ILE A 178 14.21 0.99 20.07
CA ILE A 178 12.88 1.42 19.57
C ILE A 178 12.94 2.88 19.10
N GLN A 179 13.48 3.78 19.91
CA GLN A 179 13.62 5.20 19.54
C GLN A 179 14.53 5.38 18.32
N SER A 180 15.66 4.65 18.26
CA SER A 180 16.60 4.72 17.14
C SER A 180 16.04 4.14 15.84
N TYR A 181 15.19 3.12 15.94
CA TYR A 181 14.42 2.62 14.81
C TYR A 181 13.46 3.71 14.38
N LEU A 182 12.51 4.08 15.25
CA LEU A 182 11.48 5.06 14.98
C LEU A 182 12.02 6.35 14.36
N ALA A 183 13.14 6.91 14.84
CA ALA A 183 13.75 8.13 14.31
C ALA A 183 14.10 8.09 12.81
N ARG A 184 14.32 6.90 12.23
CA ARG A 184 14.70 6.71 10.81
C ARG A 184 13.51 6.53 9.87
N TRP A 185 12.28 6.63 10.35
CA TRP A 185 11.07 6.34 9.56
C TRP A 185 11.01 7.15 8.26
N TYR A 186 11.32 8.45 8.30
CA TYR A 186 11.22 9.30 7.12
C TYR A 186 12.27 8.94 6.06
N GLN A 187 13.48 8.65 6.52
CA GLN A 187 14.59 8.22 5.67
C GLN A 187 14.26 6.89 4.98
N GLN A 188 13.64 5.96 5.70
CA GLN A 188 13.35 4.60 5.21
C GLN A 188 12.05 4.50 4.40
N ALA A 189 11.03 5.30 4.72
CA ALA A 189 9.71 5.23 4.08
C ALA A 189 9.52 6.25 2.95
N ALA A 190 10.20 7.40 2.96
CA ALA A 190 9.99 8.46 1.98
C ALA A 190 11.25 8.83 1.18
N GLU A 191 12.39 9.04 1.83
CA GLU A 191 13.59 9.57 1.15
C GLU A 191 14.23 8.63 0.13
N TYR A 192 13.84 7.35 0.09
CA TYR A 192 14.35 6.40 -0.91
C TYR A 192 14.13 6.92 -2.35
N VAL A 193 13.04 7.64 -2.61
CA VAL A 193 12.74 8.22 -3.94
C VAL A 193 13.80 9.26 -4.32
N CYS A 194 14.20 10.11 -3.38
CA CYS A 194 15.26 11.10 -3.58
C CYS A 194 16.60 10.42 -3.79
N ARG A 195 16.97 9.46 -2.93
CA ARG A 195 18.23 8.71 -3.04
C ARG A 195 18.35 7.96 -4.36
N CYS A 196 17.28 7.30 -4.82
CA CYS A 196 17.25 6.65 -6.12
C CYS A 196 17.37 7.67 -7.27
N THR A 197 16.64 8.77 -7.21
CA THR A 197 16.70 9.82 -8.24
C THR A 197 18.11 10.41 -8.35
N ASP A 198 18.74 10.69 -7.22
CA ASP A 198 20.09 11.25 -7.17
C ASP A 198 21.18 10.25 -7.56
N ARG A 199 20.99 8.97 -7.24
CA ARG A 199 21.97 7.93 -7.58
C ARG A 199 21.94 7.57 -9.06
N PHE A 200 20.75 7.35 -9.63
CA PHE A 200 20.61 6.78 -10.97
C PHE A 200 20.53 7.82 -12.09
N GLN A 201 20.14 9.07 -11.79
CA GLN A 201 20.10 10.15 -12.79
C GLN A 201 19.39 9.72 -14.09
N GLU A 202 20.07 9.75 -15.24
CA GLU A 202 19.51 9.36 -16.56
C GLU A 202 19.18 7.86 -16.65
N ASP A 203 19.91 7.01 -15.92
CA ASP A 203 19.67 5.56 -15.85
C ASP A 203 18.36 5.22 -15.11
N LEU A 204 17.73 6.20 -14.46
CA LEU A 204 16.40 6.02 -13.87
C LEU A 204 15.37 5.58 -14.91
N SER A 205 15.57 5.97 -16.17
CA SER A 205 14.70 5.58 -17.28
C SER A 205 14.68 4.06 -17.49
N LEU A 206 15.81 3.38 -17.22
CA LEU A 206 15.93 1.92 -17.25
C LEU A 206 15.16 1.26 -16.10
N LEU A 207 15.22 1.84 -14.90
CA LEU A 207 14.46 1.35 -13.73
C LEU A 207 12.96 1.51 -13.94
N ILE A 208 12.52 2.67 -14.42
CA ILE A 208 11.11 2.94 -14.72
C ILE A 208 10.60 1.98 -15.79
N HIS A 209 11.36 1.77 -16.87
CA HIS A 209 10.96 0.84 -17.92
C HIS A 209 10.85 -0.61 -17.39
N THR A 210 11.81 -1.04 -16.56
CA THR A 210 11.79 -2.35 -15.90
C THR A 210 10.55 -2.50 -15.01
N ALA A 211 10.22 -1.47 -14.23
CA ALA A 211 9.04 -1.43 -13.38
C ALA A 211 7.73 -1.51 -14.17
N LEU A 212 7.63 -0.77 -15.27
CA LEU A 212 6.44 -0.73 -16.12
C LEU A 212 6.19 -2.05 -16.85
N LEU A 213 7.21 -2.86 -17.11
CA LEU A 213 7.07 -4.18 -17.75
C LEU A 213 6.85 -5.33 -16.75
N ASP A 214 6.94 -5.04 -15.45
CA ASP A 214 7.03 -6.00 -14.34
C ASP A 214 8.19 -7.00 -14.51
N ASP A 215 9.31 -6.55 -15.07
CA ASP A 215 10.48 -7.40 -15.28
C ASP A 215 11.21 -7.68 -13.96
N LYS A 216 11.87 -8.84 -13.88
CA LYS A 216 12.55 -9.27 -12.65
C LYS A 216 13.92 -8.63 -12.52
N LEU A 217 14.16 -7.95 -11.40
CA LEU A 217 15.46 -7.40 -11.04
C LEU A 217 16.27 -8.39 -10.21
N ASN A 218 17.50 -8.63 -10.65
CA ASN A 218 18.51 -9.33 -9.87
C ASN A 218 19.69 -8.39 -9.58
N PHE A 219 20.15 -8.39 -8.34
CA PHE A 219 21.26 -7.55 -7.90
C PHE A 219 22.54 -8.37 -7.81
N LEU A 220 23.63 -7.85 -8.34
CA LEU A 220 24.98 -8.39 -8.20
C LEU A 220 25.83 -7.36 -7.44
N GLY A 221 26.05 -7.62 -6.15
CA GLY A 221 26.64 -6.64 -5.23
C GLY A 221 25.60 -5.63 -4.72
N GLY A 222 26.11 -4.55 -4.13
CA GLY A 222 25.29 -3.45 -3.58
C GLY A 222 24.98 -3.60 -2.10
N ASP A 223 24.90 -2.46 -1.42
CA ASP A 223 24.51 -2.41 -0.01
C ASP A 223 23.01 -2.74 0.14
N GLU A 224 22.65 -3.36 1.26
CA GLU A 224 21.27 -3.75 1.56
C GLU A 224 20.29 -2.57 1.48
N GLU A 225 20.72 -1.38 1.93
CA GLU A 225 19.93 -0.15 1.87
C GLU A 225 19.68 0.29 0.43
N VAL A 226 20.69 0.22 -0.44
CA VAL A 226 20.56 0.59 -1.85
C VAL A 226 19.64 -0.38 -2.58
N VAL A 227 19.77 -1.67 -2.32
CA VAL A 227 18.89 -2.69 -2.88
C VAL A 227 17.45 -2.47 -2.41
N SER A 228 17.24 -2.16 -1.12
CA SER A 228 15.92 -1.82 -0.58
C SER A 228 15.31 -0.59 -1.26
N ASP A 229 16.09 0.47 -1.44
CA ASP A 229 15.64 1.69 -2.09
C ASP A 229 15.23 1.47 -3.55
N VAL A 230 16.03 0.70 -4.30
CA VAL A 230 15.72 0.36 -5.70
C VAL A 230 14.45 -0.48 -5.78
N MET A 231 14.29 -1.46 -4.90
CA MET A 231 13.10 -2.31 -4.87
C MET A 231 11.83 -1.49 -4.58
N LYS A 232 11.87 -0.60 -3.58
CA LYS A 232 10.75 0.31 -3.28
C LYS A 232 10.44 1.23 -4.46
N PHE A 233 11.47 1.80 -5.09
CA PHE A 233 11.31 2.68 -6.24
C PHE A 233 10.64 1.96 -7.42
N VAL A 234 11.11 0.77 -7.76
CA VAL A 234 10.56 -0.05 -8.85
C VAL A 234 9.12 -0.46 -8.54
N GLN A 235 8.82 -0.86 -7.31
CA GLN A 235 7.46 -1.19 -6.89
C GLN A 235 6.53 0.02 -7.09
N VAL A 236 6.96 1.22 -6.72
CA VAL A 236 6.15 2.42 -6.84
C VAL A 236 5.92 2.84 -8.29
N CYS A 237 6.89 2.64 -9.17
CA CYS A 237 6.73 2.88 -10.61
C CYS A 237 5.88 1.82 -11.33
N SER A 238 5.70 0.63 -10.74
CA SER A 238 4.92 -0.45 -11.35
C SER A 238 3.42 -0.12 -11.43
N LEU A 239 2.74 -0.74 -12.38
CA LEU A 239 1.29 -0.68 -12.57
C LEU A 239 0.56 -1.91 -12.00
N SER A 240 1.30 -2.91 -11.49
CA SER A 240 0.77 -4.21 -11.08
C SER A 240 -0.41 -4.10 -10.11
N ASP A 241 -0.27 -3.33 -9.04
CA ASP A 241 -1.31 -3.17 -8.01
C ASP A 241 -2.59 -2.54 -8.59
N LEU A 242 -2.45 -1.56 -9.50
CA LEU A 242 -3.57 -0.83 -10.09
C LEU A 242 -4.31 -1.66 -11.16
N LEU A 243 -3.59 -2.51 -11.89
CA LEU A 243 -4.16 -3.36 -12.92
C LEU A 243 -4.92 -4.56 -12.34
N GLN A 244 -4.44 -5.14 -11.23
CA GLN A 244 -5.16 -6.20 -10.51
C GLN A 244 -6.52 -5.73 -9.97
N HIS A 245 -6.58 -4.49 -9.46
CA HIS A 245 -7.86 -3.92 -9.00
C HIS A 245 -8.85 -3.61 -10.14
N MET A 246 -8.37 -3.34 -11.36
CA MET A 246 -9.24 -3.16 -12.52
C MET A 246 -9.84 -4.48 -13.02
N SER A 247 -9.13 -5.60 -12.92
CA SER A 247 -9.68 -6.93 -13.27
C SER A 247 -10.76 -7.41 -12.30
N ASP A 248 -10.67 -7.05 -11.02
CA ASP A 248 -11.65 -7.47 -10.00
C ASP A 248 -12.92 -6.60 -9.98
N SER A 249 -12.82 -5.34 -10.39
CA SER A 249 -13.94 -4.38 -10.33
C SER A 249 -15.03 -4.63 -11.37
N ASP A 250 -14.72 -5.30 -12.48
CA ASP A 250 -15.71 -5.70 -13.49
C ASP A 250 -16.52 -6.95 -13.07
N SER A 251 -16.17 -7.60 -11.95
CA SER A 251 -16.80 -8.84 -11.49
C SER A 251 -17.98 -8.63 -10.52
N ASN A 252 -18.26 -7.40 -10.07
CA ASN A 252 -19.23 -7.19 -8.99
C ASN A 252 -20.15 -5.96 -9.13
N SER A 253 -20.77 -5.78 -10.30
CA SER A 253 -21.87 -4.82 -10.48
C SER A 253 -23.23 -5.52 -10.65
N GLN A 254 -23.89 -5.83 -9.52
CA GLN A 254 -25.34 -6.02 -9.46
C GLN A 254 -25.98 -4.89 -8.63
N GLY A 255 -26.82 -4.07 -9.26
CA GLY A 255 -27.72 -3.16 -8.53
C GLY A 255 -28.28 -1.95 -9.28
N THR A 256 -29.27 -2.18 -10.18
CA THR A 256 -30.46 -1.31 -10.50
C THR A 256 -30.20 0.09 -11.12
N THR A 257 -30.84 0.62 -12.18
CA THR A 257 -32.21 0.51 -12.73
C THR A 257 -32.29 0.92 -14.22
N SER A 258 -33.19 0.25 -14.96
CA SER A 258 -34.02 0.71 -16.09
C SER A 258 -33.39 1.18 -17.42
N SER A 259 -33.46 0.34 -18.47
CA SER A 259 -34.50 0.38 -19.54
C SER A 259 -34.14 -0.61 -20.68
N GLU A 260 -34.97 -1.63 -20.84
CA GLU A 260 -35.00 -2.68 -21.89
C GLU A 260 -35.36 -2.15 -23.30
N PRO A 261 -35.33 -2.91 -24.44
CA PRO A 261 -35.68 -4.35 -24.55
C PRO A 261 -34.80 -5.30 -25.43
N THR A 262 -34.72 -6.57 -24.96
CA THR A 262 -34.94 -7.87 -25.66
C THR A 262 -34.14 -8.19 -26.96
N LEU A 263 -33.45 -9.33 -27.12
CA LEU A 263 -33.93 -10.71 -27.11
C LEU A 263 -32.83 -11.76 -26.91
N ILE A 264 -33.24 -12.82 -26.22
CA ILE A 264 -32.62 -14.11 -25.94
C ILE A 264 -32.53 -14.95 -27.23
N ASP A 265 -31.43 -15.67 -27.49
CA ASP A 265 -31.52 -17.14 -27.49
C ASP A 265 -30.20 -17.87 -27.23
N LEU A 266 -30.33 -18.89 -26.40
CA LEU A 266 -29.39 -19.96 -26.12
C LEU A 266 -29.34 -20.90 -27.34
N ASP A 267 -28.15 -21.32 -27.76
CA ASP A 267 -27.95 -22.76 -27.89
C ASP A 267 -26.50 -23.17 -27.63
N ALA A 268 -26.38 -24.20 -26.80
CA ALA A 268 -25.15 -24.85 -26.44
C ALA A 268 -25.03 -26.10 -27.29
N SER A 269 -23.98 -26.23 -28.10
CA SER A 269 -23.24 -27.47 -28.36
C SER A 269 -22.44 -27.37 -29.66
N ALA A 270 -21.12 -27.27 -29.54
CA ALA A 270 -20.20 -27.94 -30.45
C ALA A 270 -18.80 -27.91 -29.83
N SER A 271 -18.48 -28.99 -29.13
CA SER A 271 -17.12 -29.45 -28.92
C SER A 271 -16.39 -29.52 -30.28
N VAL A 272 -15.43 -28.63 -30.51
CA VAL A 272 -14.45 -28.81 -31.57
C VAL A 272 -13.07 -28.55 -30.99
N SER A 273 -12.40 -29.67 -30.71
CA SER A 273 -10.97 -29.77 -30.54
C SER A 273 -10.25 -29.21 -31.77
N HIS A 274 -9.47 -28.14 -31.59
CA HIS A 274 -8.43 -27.78 -32.54
C HIS A 274 -7.08 -27.69 -31.86
N GLN A 275 -6.17 -28.47 -32.43
CA GLN A 275 -4.79 -28.60 -32.08
C GLN A 275 -4.07 -27.27 -32.28
N SER A 276 -3.21 -27.01 -31.31
CA SER A 276 -2.16 -26.01 -31.27
C SER A 276 -1.29 -26.01 -32.52
N ASP A 277 -1.11 -24.84 -33.13
CA ASP A 277 0.10 -24.50 -33.86
C ASP A 277 0.45 -23.02 -33.65
N GLY A 278 1.60 -22.80 -33.00
CA GLY A 278 2.52 -21.74 -33.42
C GLY A 278 2.34 -20.33 -32.84
N LYS A 279 2.54 -20.18 -31.53
CA LYS A 279 3.50 -19.25 -30.88
C LYS A 279 2.94 -18.83 -29.53
N THR A 280 3.15 -19.69 -28.52
CA THR A 280 3.04 -19.29 -27.12
C THR A 280 3.98 -18.10 -26.94
N VAL A 281 3.43 -16.88 -26.84
CA VAL A 281 4.17 -15.72 -26.37
C VAL A 281 4.72 -16.14 -25.03
N SER A 282 6.03 -16.36 -25.00
CA SER A 282 6.68 -16.85 -23.80
C SER A 282 6.51 -15.76 -22.75
N ASN A 283 5.66 -16.03 -21.75
CA ASN A 283 5.49 -15.25 -20.51
C ASN A 283 6.78 -15.25 -19.65
N SER A 284 7.94 -15.27 -20.29
CA SER A 284 9.22 -15.17 -19.63
C SER A 284 9.40 -13.71 -19.22
N LEU A 285 9.24 -13.47 -17.92
CA LEU A 285 9.68 -12.22 -17.29
C LEU A 285 11.14 -12.03 -17.63
N ARG A 286 11.48 -10.91 -18.27
CA ARG A 286 12.86 -10.63 -18.62
C ARG A 286 13.63 -10.41 -17.33
N LEU A 287 14.83 -10.94 -17.29
CA LEU A 287 15.72 -10.76 -16.16
C LEU A 287 16.66 -9.59 -16.44
N VAL A 288 16.47 -8.51 -15.69
CA VAL A 288 17.35 -7.34 -15.68
C VAL A 288 18.33 -7.51 -14.52
N GLN A 289 19.63 -7.41 -14.82
CA GLN A 289 20.67 -7.50 -13.81
C GLN A 289 21.24 -6.12 -13.53
N LEU A 290 21.21 -5.71 -12.26
CA LEU A 290 21.85 -4.49 -11.78
C LEU A 290 23.14 -4.86 -11.04
N VAL A 291 24.27 -4.48 -11.62
CA VAL A 291 25.59 -4.75 -11.06
C VAL A 291 26.11 -3.51 -10.38
N PHE A 292 26.47 -3.64 -9.10
CA PHE A 292 27.12 -2.59 -8.33
C PHE A 292 28.61 -2.89 -8.19
N ASP A 293 29.45 -1.99 -8.67
CA ASP A 293 30.91 -2.02 -8.50
C ASP A 293 31.35 -0.74 -7.80
N GLY A 294 31.38 -0.80 -6.47
CA GLY A 294 31.57 0.36 -5.59
C GLY A 294 30.49 1.41 -5.80
N ASP A 295 30.91 2.62 -6.20
CA ASP A 295 30.01 3.75 -6.48
C ASP A 295 29.41 3.73 -7.89
N THR A 296 29.81 2.77 -8.73
CA THR A 296 29.28 2.65 -10.10
C THR A 296 28.21 1.59 -10.18
N GLN A 297 27.19 1.86 -11.01
CA GLN A 297 26.13 0.91 -11.32
C GLN A 297 26.07 0.64 -12.83
N GLN A 298 25.76 -0.60 -13.21
CA GLN A 298 25.59 -0.99 -14.59
C GLN A 298 24.36 -1.88 -14.74
N PHE A 299 23.53 -1.55 -15.73
CA PHE A 299 22.39 -2.36 -16.11
C PHE A 299 22.77 -3.34 -17.23
N GLN A 300 22.47 -4.61 -17.02
CA GLN A 300 22.57 -5.65 -18.03
C GLN A 300 21.17 -6.10 -18.42
N ASN A 301 20.94 -6.21 -19.73
CA ASN A 301 19.64 -6.52 -20.31
C ASN A 301 18.53 -5.54 -19.92
N ALA A 302 18.84 -4.28 -19.58
CA ALA A 302 17.82 -3.25 -19.45
C ALA A 302 17.59 -2.53 -20.79
N GLU A 303 16.38 -2.04 -20.97
CA GLU A 303 16.00 -1.16 -22.07
C GLU A 303 15.33 0.08 -21.49
N SER A 304 15.36 1.16 -22.26
CA SER A 304 14.62 2.38 -21.98
C SER A 304 13.73 2.70 -23.19
N SER A 305 12.74 3.56 -22.97
CA SER A 305 11.92 4.12 -24.03
C SER A 305 11.92 5.65 -23.92
N PRO A 306 11.66 6.39 -25.01
CA PRO A 306 11.56 7.85 -24.96
C PRO A 306 10.52 8.35 -23.94
N PHE A 307 9.49 7.54 -23.70
CA PHE A 307 8.51 7.79 -22.66
C PHE A 307 9.10 7.71 -21.25
N CYS A 308 9.95 6.71 -20.97
CA CYS A 308 10.62 6.59 -19.68
C CYS A 308 11.69 7.68 -19.50
N GLU A 309 12.37 8.08 -20.57
CA GLU A 309 13.29 9.22 -20.55
C GLU A 309 12.56 10.53 -20.18
N GLU A 310 11.34 10.73 -20.65
CA GLU A 310 10.51 11.86 -20.28
C GLU A 310 10.11 11.84 -18.80
N TRP A 311 9.76 10.68 -18.24
CA TRP A 311 9.54 10.55 -16.79
C TRP A 311 10.78 10.92 -16.00
N THR A 312 11.93 10.37 -16.39
CA THR A 312 13.22 10.69 -15.79
C THR A 312 13.51 12.18 -15.86
N ARG A 313 13.29 12.80 -17.03
CA ARG A 313 13.46 14.25 -17.20
C ARG A 313 12.57 15.04 -16.24
N LEU A 314 11.31 14.66 -16.07
CA LEU A 314 10.40 15.31 -15.11
C LEU A 314 10.90 15.17 -13.67
N LEU A 315 11.34 13.99 -13.27
CA LEU A 315 11.89 13.75 -11.93
C LEU A 315 13.17 14.54 -11.67
N LEU A 316 14.08 14.60 -12.65
CA LEU A 316 15.36 15.30 -12.52
C LEU A 316 15.24 16.83 -12.57
N THR A 317 14.24 17.36 -13.28
CA THR A 317 14.01 18.81 -13.40
C THR A 317 13.18 19.40 -12.25
N SER A 318 12.56 18.54 -11.44
CA SER A 318 11.71 18.93 -10.31
C SER A 318 12.51 19.10 -9.01
N ASN A 319 11.83 19.38 -7.89
CA ASN A 319 12.50 19.51 -6.60
C ASN A 319 12.93 18.14 -6.06
N ARG A 320 14.17 17.74 -6.40
CA ARG A 320 14.77 16.45 -6.03
C ARG A 320 14.93 16.23 -4.53
N GLU A 321 14.91 17.29 -3.73
CA GLU A 321 15.03 17.21 -2.26
C GLU A 321 13.68 16.95 -1.57
N ASN A 322 12.56 16.98 -2.31
CA ASN A 322 11.24 16.76 -1.75
C ASN A 322 10.66 15.40 -2.21
N PRO A 323 10.68 14.36 -1.34
CA PRO A 323 10.15 13.05 -1.68
C PRO A 323 8.69 13.08 -2.13
N ALA A 324 7.85 13.89 -1.49
CA ALA A 324 6.43 13.98 -1.80
C ALA A 324 6.20 14.53 -3.22
N ASN A 325 7.03 15.49 -3.65
CA ASN A 325 6.96 16.03 -5.01
C ASN A 325 7.35 14.98 -6.05
N LEU A 326 8.46 14.27 -5.83
CA LEU A 326 8.88 13.19 -6.72
C LEU A 326 7.85 12.07 -6.78
N ARG A 327 7.28 11.68 -5.63
CA ARG A 327 6.22 10.66 -5.56
C ARG A 327 4.98 11.10 -6.32
N GLN A 328 4.56 12.37 -6.19
CA GLN A 328 3.43 12.90 -6.95
C GLN A 328 3.68 12.83 -8.47
N ILE A 329 4.88 13.17 -8.93
CA ILE A 329 5.23 13.06 -10.35
C ILE A 329 5.11 11.62 -10.84
N ILE A 330 5.58 10.65 -10.05
CA ILE A 330 5.46 9.22 -10.39
C ILE A 330 3.98 8.83 -10.51
N GLU A 331 3.14 9.20 -9.54
CA GLU A 331 1.70 8.90 -9.59
C GLU A 331 0.99 9.57 -10.77
N ASP A 332 1.31 10.83 -11.09
CA ASP A 332 0.74 11.54 -12.24
C ASP A 332 1.12 10.84 -13.56
N CYS A 333 2.35 10.35 -13.67
CA CYS A 333 2.79 9.64 -14.87
C CYS A 333 2.20 8.22 -14.97
N LYS A 334 2.01 7.53 -13.84
CA LYS A 334 1.26 6.26 -13.78
C LYS A 334 -0.18 6.44 -14.25
N LEU A 335 -0.86 7.46 -13.75
CA LEU A 335 -2.22 7.80 -14.18
C LEU A 335 -2.30 8.04 -15.69
N ARG A 336 -1.33 8.77 -16.26
CA ARG A 336 -1.24 8.95 -17.71
C ARG A 336 -1.09 7.63 -18.46
N THR A 337 -0.22 6.74 -17.98
CA THR A 337 -0.02 5.41 -18.61
C THR A 337 -1.28 4.57 -18.57
N ILE A 338 -2.03 4.63 -17.48
CA ILE A 338 -3.32 3.92 -17.35
C ILE A 338 -4.36 4.50 -18.33
N GLN A 339 -4.40 5.82 -18.48
CA GLN A 339 -5.27 6.48 -19.46
C GLN A 339 -4.91 6.06 -20.90
N ASP A 340 -3.62 6.00 -21.22
CA ASP A 340 -3.13 5.55 -22.51
C ASP A 340 -3.48 4.09 -22.78
N LEU A 341 -3.30 3.23 -21.76
CA LEU A 341 -3.68 1.81 -21.83
C LEU A 341 -5.18 1.63 -22.10
N ASN A 342 -6.04 2.35 -21.37
CA ASN A 342 -7.48 2.27 -21.56
C ASN A 342 -7.91 2.81 -22.93
N THR A 343 -7.26 3.86 -23.42
CA THR A 343 -7.46 4.39 -24.77
C THR A 343 -7.11 3.33 -25.81
N LEU A 344 -5.97 2.66 -25.65
CA LEU A 344 -5.54 1.60 -26.57
C LEU A 344 -6.49 0.40 -26.53
N LYS A 345 -6.91 -0.08 -25.35
CA LYS A 345 -7.90 -1.18 -25.21
C LYS A 345 -9.17 -0.91 -26.02
N ARG A 346 -9.69 0.32 -25.93
CA ARG A 346 -10.86 0.76 -26.70
C ARG A 346 -10.59 0.76 -28.21
N LEU A 347 -9.44 1.27 -28.64
CA LEU A 347 -9.07 1.30 -30.07
C LEU A 347 -8.90 -0.10 -30.65
N VAL A 348 -8.30 -1.02 -29.89
CA VAL A 348 -8.12 -2.43 -30.25
C VAL A 348 -9.48 -3.13 -30.43
N ARG A 349 -10.41 -2.96 -29.48
CA ARG A 349 -11.79 -3.50 -29.61
C ARG A 349 -12.52 -2.95 -30.84
N GLN A 350 -12.32 -1.66 -31.17
CA GLN A 350 -12.93 -1.08 -32.38
C GLN A 350 -12.29 -1.60 -33.66
N ALA A 351 -10.98 -1.89 -33.64
CA ALA A 351 -10.22 -2.36 -34.79
C ALA A 351 -10.62 -3.76 -35.28
N GLU A 352 -11.34 -4.54 -34.47
CA GLU A 352 -11.90 -5.85 -34.87
C GLU A 352 -12.85 -5.73 -36.07
N SER A 353 -13.53 -4.60 -36.22
CA SER A 353 -14.50 -4.37 -37.31
C SER A 353 -14.21 -3.13 -38.15
N ASP A 354 -13.28 -2.27 -37.74
CA ASP A 354 -12.98 -0.99 -38.40
C ASP A 354 -11.47 -0.81 -38.66
N HIS A 355 -11.08 -0.88 -39.95
CA HIS A 355 -9.71 -0.63 -40.39
C HIS A 355 -9.22 0.79 -40.10
N TYR A 356 -10.12 1.79 -39.99
CA TYR A 356 -9.74 3.13 -39.58
C TYR A 356 -9.41 3.18 -38.08
N ALA A 357 -10.13 2.42 -37.25
CA ALA A 357 -9.77 2.25 -35.84
C ALA A 357 -8.41 1.56 -35.69
N LEU A 358 -8.09 0.58 -36.53
CA LEU A 358 -6.75 -0.03 -36.58
C LEU A 358 -5.66 1.00 -36.90
N TYR A 359 -5.87 1.85 -37.91
CA TYR A 359 -4.94 2.94 -38.22
C TYR A 359 -4.79 3.94 -37.05
N ARG A 360 -5.88 4.26 -36.34
CA ARG A 360 -5.82 5.13 -35.16
C ARG A 360 -5.09 4.48 -34.00
N ALA A 361 -5.30 3.19 -33.74
CA ALA A 361 -4.53 2.43 -32.75
C ALA A 361 -3.03 2.48 -33.08
N PHE A 362 -2.70 2.30 -34.35
CA PHE A 362 -1.34 2.44 -34.84
C PHE A 362 -0.76 3.85 -34.60
N ALA A 363 -1.43 4.90 -35.08
CA ALA A 363 -0.96 6.27 -34.94
C ALA A 363 -0.77 6.65 -33.46
N PHE A 364 -1.70 6.22 -32.61
CA PHE A 364 -1.62 6.39 -31.16
C PHE A 364 -0.36 5.73 -30.57
N LEU A 365 -0.11 4.45 -30.89
CA LEU A 365 1.06 3.70 -30.40
C LEU A 365 2.40 4.33 -30.83
N ARG A 366 2.44 4.92 -32.02
CA ARG A 366 3.61 5.65 -32.52
C ARG A 366 3.82 6.97 -31.75
N ASP A 367 2.74 7.70 -31.51
CA ASP A 367 2.80 9.05 -30.98
C ASP A 367 2.93 9.09 -29.44
N CYS A 368 2.49 8.04 -28.72
CA CYS A 368 2.56 7.97 -27.25
C CYS A 368 3.94 7.59 -26.68
N GLY A 369 4.84 7.02 -27.51
CA GLY A 369 6.21 6.68 -27.11
C GLY A 369 6.37 5.50 -26.13
N ASN A 370 5.27 4.91 -25.64
CA ASN A 370 5.25 3.75 -24.73
C ASN A 370 4.55 2.51 -25.31
N GLY A 371 4.39 2.44 -26.63
CA GLY A 371 3.59 1.38 -27.28
C GLY A 371 3.99 -0.06 -26.89
N GLY A 372 5.29 -0.32 -26.69
CA GLY A 372 5.76 -1.64 -26.23
C GLY A 372 5.27 -2.01 -24.83
N VAL A 373 5.27 -1.04 -23.90
CA VAL A 373 4.74 -1.22 -22.54
C VAL A 373 3.23 -1.48 -22.60
N LEU A 374 2.49 -0.67 -23.36
CA LEU A 374 1.03 -0.80 -23.47
C LEU A 374 0.61 -2.14 -24.08
N LEU A 375 1.25 -2.56 -25.18
CA LEU A 375 0.95 -3.85 -25.81
C LEU A 375 1.24 -5.02 -24.88
N ARG A 376 2.36 -4.99 -24.14
CA ARG A 376 2.69 -6.03 -23.16
C ARG A 376 1.63 -6.14 -22.06
N HIS A 377 1.09 -5.01 -21.60
CA HIS A 377 -0.02 -5.02 -20.64
C HIS A 377 -1.33 -5.53 -21.24
N ILE A 378 -1.66 -5.19 -22.48
CA ILE A 378 -2.85 -5.76 -23.14
C ILE A 378 -2.72 -7.27 -23.33
N TRP A 379 -1.53 -7.77 -23.65
CA TRP A 379 -1.29 -9.21 -23.77
C TRP A 379 -1.43 -9.97 -22.45
N LYS A 380 -1.16 -9.31 -21.32
CA LYS A 380 -1.39 -9.87 -19.98
C LYS A 380 -2.85 -9.78 -19.53
N ASP A 381 -3.65 -8.90 -20.15
CA ASP A 381 -5.04 -8.68 -19.77
C ASP A 381 -5.99 -9.63 -20.50
N GLU A 382 -6.32 -10.73 -19.82
CA GLU A 382 -7.26 -11.76 -20.31
C GLU A 382 -8.64 -11.18 -20.66
N ASN A 383 -9.09 -10.10 -19.99
CA ASN A 383 -10.37 -9.46 -20.26
C ASN A 383 -10.38 -8.65 -21.57
N THR A 384 -9.19 -8.30 -22.09
CA THR A 384 -9.07 -7.63 -23.38
C THR A 384 -8.94 -8.65 -24.50
N ILE A 385 -8.23 -9.77 -24.30
CA ILE A 385 -8.05 -10.81 -25.32
C ILE A 385 -9.18 -11.84 -25.26
N THR A 386 -10.35 -11.43 -25.75
CA THR A 386 -11.54 -12.30 -25.76
C THR A 386 -11.77 -13.00 -27.10
N SER A 387 -11.25 -12.43 -28.21
CA SER A 387 -11.50 -12.95 -29.56
C SER A 387 -10.22 -13.16 -30.38
N GLN A 388 -10.30 -14.05 -31.38
CA GLN A 388 -9.23 -14.28 -32.35
C GLN A 388 -8.96 -13.03 -33.21
N ASP A 389 -9.99 -12.20 -33.43
CA ASP A 389 -9.87 -10.95 -34.17
C ASP A 389 -9.05 -9.93 -33.37
N THR A 390 -9.26 -9.86 -32.05
CA THR A 390 -8.44 -9.04 -31.14
C THR A 390 -6.97 -9.46 -31.20
N GLN A 391 -6.69 -10.77 -31.16
CA GLN A 391 -5.31 -11.29 -31.26
C GLN A 391 -4.68 -10.95 -32.62
N SER A 392 -5.46 -11.04 -33.70
CA SER A 392 -5.01 -10.70 -35.04
C SER A 392 -4.66 -9.21 -35.16
N VAL A 393 -5.52 -8.33 -34.60
CA VAL A 393 -5.25 -6.89 -34.48
C VAL A 393 -3.96 -6.63 -33.71
N LEU A 394 -3.78 -7.28 -32.55
CA LEU A 394 -2.58 -7.09 -31.72
C LEU A 394 -1.30 -7.54 -32.42
N HIS A 395 -1.32 -8.68 -33.11
CA HIS A 395 -0.16 -9.13 -33.89
C HIS A 395 0.21 -8.16 -35.01
N VAL A 396 -0.78 -7.59 -35.72
CA VAL A 396 -0.52 -6.57 -36.75
C VAL A 396 0.10 -5.31 -36.14
N LEU A 397 -0.39 -4.87 -34.97
CA LEU A 397 0.16 -3.72 -34.26
C LEU A 397 1.59 -3.99 -33.76
N GLU A 398 1.88 -5.19 -33.26
CA GLU A 398 3.23 -5.60 -32.82
C GLU A 398 4.24 -5.68 -33.98
N GLU A 399 3.85 -6.33 -35.08
CA GLU A 399 4.70 -6.45 -36.28
C GLU A 399 5.05 -5.05 -36.80
N PHE A 400 4.08 -4.15 -36.78
CA PHE A 400 4.29 -2.78 -37.19
C PHE A 400 5.24 -2.03 -36.26
N ILE A 401 5.05 -2.09 -34.94
CA ILE A 401 5.96 -1.42 -33.98
C ILE A 401 7.38 -1.98 -34.11
N SER A 402 7.51 -3.31 -34.25
CA SER A 402 8.81 -3.96 -34.43
C SER A 402 9.48 -3.52 -35.73
N SER A 403 8.71 -3.36 -36.81
CA SER A 403 9.20 -2.92 -38.13
C SER A 403 9.57 -1.43 -38.15
N ASN A 404 8.79 -0.57 -37.49
CA ASN A 404 9.06 0.87 -37.43
C ASN A 404 10.12 1.25 -36.38
N GLY A 405 10.33 0.43 -35.35
CA GLY A 405 11.49 0.55 -34.45
C GLY A 405 12.82 0.46 -35.20
N THR A 406 12.86 -0.31 -36.29
CA THR A 406 13.99 -0.38 -37.22
C THR A 406 14.12 0.84 -38.15
N LEU A 407 13.02 1.53 -38.48
CA LEU A 407 13.02 2.70 -39.37
C LEU A 407 13.35 4.02 -38.67
N ALA A 408 13.25 4.10 -37.33
CA ALA A 408 13.74 5.24 -36.56
C ALA A 408 15.28 5.25 -36.40
N ARG A 409 15.98 4.24 -36.93
CA ARG A 409 17.44 4.06 -36.87
C ARG A 409 18.14 4.16 -38.23
N ALA A 410 17.47 4.73 -39.25
CA ALA A 410 18.03 4.96 -40.58
C ALA A 410 18.36 6.43 -40.83
#